data_AF-A0A2L0HFA5-F1
#
_entry.id   AF-A0A2L0HFA5-F1
#
_cell.length_a   1.000
_cell.length_b   1.000
_cell.length_c   1.000
_cell.angle_alpha   90.00
_cell.angle_beta   90.00
_cell.angle_gamma   90.00
#
_symmetry.space_group_name_H-M   'P 1'
#
loop_
_entity.id
_entity.type
_entity.pdbx_description
1 polymer ?
#
loop_
_entity_poly.entity_id
_entity_poly.type
_entity_poly.pdbx_seq_one_letter_code
_entity_poly.pdbx_strand_id
1 'polypeptide(L)'
;MVPHNQWKRDVEARQGEFASFPYDRATVERFREEFPRSRWNDERKSWFVPGTTAAGRIERWLAREAERADIHGDAKGRDAYDFEPIVSPYLEVRDDLRIRTPYSRSVIELLRGIPWAHWDEDGRVWRVPFRSYEELQRHWPRIEEAARRSEPEERKRRRDAEKDSEAERAARARAAERRRRRYPLPADDPPPLGRPVATVQYESVVFVDLSGEVAEPAPLAQYYPQADHTADHVWGRWRPPTLAELVATWPARREPGPEAFSRGWWQPTLSELRIARRKARSMARRQQARKPVGADAQRTRVE
;
A
#
# COMPACT_ATOMS: atom_id res chain seq x y z
N MET A 1 -41.01 20.63 -2.17
CA MET A 1 -40.86 21.37 -0.91
C MET A 1 -39.44 21.13 -0.41
N VAL A 2 -38.49 21.98 -0.80
CA VAL A 2 -37.08 21.82 -0.42
C VAL A 2 -36.95 22.24 1.06
N PRO A 3 -36.34 21.42 1.94
CA PRO A 3 -36.26 21.75 3.36
C PRO A 3 -35.51 23.06 3.56
N HIS A 4 -36.16 24.00 4.26
CA HIS A 4 -35.69 25.36 4.54
C HIS A 4 -34.30 25.44 5.21
N ASN A 5 -33.80 24.30 5.74
CA ASN A 5 -32.47 24.15 6.32
C ASN A 5 -31.33 23.98 5.30
N GLN A 6 -31.58 23.55 4.06
CA GLN A 6 -30.51 23.48 3.04
C GLN A 6 -30.17 24.86 2.48
N TRP A 7 -31.16 25.73 2.30
CA TRP A 7 -30.94 27.10 1.80
C TRP A 7 -30.16 27.98 2.79
N LYS A 8 -30.44 27.88 4.10
CA LYS A 8 -29.61 28.54 5.12
C LYS A 8 -28.16 28.02 5.14
N ARG A 9 -27.97 26.71 4.92
CA ARG A 9 -26.63 26.09 4.85
C ARG A 9 -25.81 26.58 3.65
N ASP A 10 -26.46 26.80 2.51
CA ASP A 10 -25.80 27.31 1.30
C ASP A 10 -25.52 28.83 1.37
N VAL A 11 -26.38 29.60 2.06
CA VAL A 11 -26.15 31.04 2.31
C VAL A 11 -25.06 31.26 3.36
N GLU A 12 -24.99 30.46 4.41
CA GLU A 12 -23.88 30.46 5.37
C GLU A 12 -22.57 29.94 4.76
N ALA A 13 -22.62 29.04 3.78
CA ALA A 13 -21.44 28.62 3.01
C ALA A 13 -20.91 29.71 2.06
N ARG A 14 -21.75 30.69 1.69
CA ARG A 14 -21.36 31.87 0.90
C ARG A 14 -20.81 33.02 1.75
N GLN A 15 -21.08 33.02 3.05
CA GLN A 15 -20.59 34.04 4.00
C GLN A 15 -19.58 33.40 4.95
N GLY A 16 -18.29 33.55 4.66
CA GLY A 16 -17.19 33.05 5.47
C GLY A 16 -15.89 33.74 5.10
N GLU A 17 -14.86 33.52 5.91
CA GLU A 17 -13.56 34.20 5.78
C GLU A 17 -12.44 33.18 5.60
N PHE A 18 -11.36 33.60 4.94
CA PHE A 18 -10.17 32.77 4.75
C PHE A 18 -9.12 33.07 5.82
N ALA A 19 -8.58 32.02 6.44
CA ALA A 19 -7.43 32.08 7.32
C ALA A 19 -6.21 31.50 6.60
N SER A 20 -5.10 32.25 6.60
CA SER A 20 -3.78 31.74 6.20
C SER A 20 -2.83 31.88 7.38
N PHE A 21 -2.12 30.80 7.68
CA PHE A 21 -1.07 30.75 8.70
C PHE A 21 -0.03 29.69 8.28
N PRO A 22 1.22 29.77 8.75
CA PRO A 22 2.26 28.78 8.45
C PRO A 22 1.78 27.36 8.78
N TYR A 23 2.06 26.41 7.90
CA TYR A 23 1.68 25.02 8.11
C TYR A 23 2.46 24.43 9.30
N ASP A 24 1.77 24.21 10.39
CA ASP A 24 2.25 23.44 11.54
C ASP A 24 1.16 22.45 11.95
N ARG A 25 1.50 21.17 12.10
CA ARG A 25 0.52 20.12 12.39
C ARG A 25 -0.22 20.39 13.70
N ALA A 26 0.50 20.82 14.74
CA ALA A 26 -0.11 21.10 16.03
C ALA A 26 -1.04 22.32 15.95
N THR A 27 -0.63 23.36 15.21
CA THR A 27 -1.45 24.54 14.91
C THR A 27 -2.68 24.20 14.06
N VAL A 28 -2.55 23.32 13.07
CA VAL A 28 -3.66 22.83 12.23
C VAL A 28 -4.62 21.95 13.03
N GLU A 29 -4.12 21.09 13.91
CA GLU A 29 -4.95 20.27 14.80
C GLU A 29 -5.75 21.16 15.76
N ARG A 30 -5.10 22.13 16.42
CA ARG A 30 -5.80 23.14 17.26
C ARG A 30 -6.80 23.98 16.45
N PHE A 31 -6.45 24.35 15.22
CA PHE A 31 -7.37 25.07 14.32
C PHE A 31 -8.60 24.23 13.97
N ARG A 32 -8.43 22.92 13.71
CA ARG A 32 -9.54 22.00 13.43
C ARG A 32 -10.40 21.72 14.65
N GLU A 33 -9.83 21.73 15.85
CA GLU A 33 -10.57 21.64 17.12
C GLU A 33 -11.46 22.88 17.33
N GLU A 34 -10.94 24.09 17.13
CA GLU A 34 -11.69 25.35 17.29
C GLU A 34 -12.69 25.59 16.14
N PHE A 35 -12.33 25.17 14.91
CA PHE A 35 -13.17 25.31 13.72
C PHE A 35 -13.46 23.96 13.04
N PRO A 36 -14.33 23.10 13.62
CA PRO A 36 -14.61 21.76 13.08
C PRO A 36 -15.27 21.77 11.68
N ARG A 37 -15.86 22.89 11.27
CA ARG A 37 -16.51 23.07 9.96
C ARG A 37 -15.62 23.75 8.92
N SER A 38 -14.35 23.99 9.24
CA SER A 38 -13.40 24.61 8.30
C SER A 38 -13.08 23.70 7.12
N ARG A 39 -12.77 24.29 5.96
CA ARG A 39 -12.42 23.56 4.73
C ARG A 39 -11.13 24.09 4.14
N TRP A 40 -10.21 23.21 3.75
CA TRP A 40 -9.01 23.61 3.02
C TRP A 40 -9.36 23.99 1.58
N ASN A 41 -8.86 25.14 1.12
CA ASN A 41 -8.90 25.56 -0.28
C ASN A 41 -7.49 25.45 -0.86
N ASP A 42 -7.32 24.54 -1.82
CA ASP A 42 -6.02 24.21 -2.41
C ASP A 42 -5.48 25.32 -3.33
N GLU A 43 -6.37 26.02 -4.05
CA GLU A 43 -5.98 27.12 -4.96
C GLU A 43 -5.39 28.31 -4.21
N ARG A 44 -5.94 28.61 -3.03
CA ARG A 44 -5.52 29.75 -2.20
C ARG A 44 -4.60 29.37 -1.05
N LYS A 45 -4.26 28.09 -0.90
CA LYS A 45 -3.49 27.54 0.23
C LYS A 45 -3.96 28.08 1.59
N SER A 46 -5.28 28.10 1.81
CA SER A 46 -5.88 28.73 2.99
C SER A 46 -7.14 27.99 3.46
N TRP A 47 -7.47 28.15 4.74
CA TRP A 47 -8.63 27.53 5.37
C TRP A 47 -9.84 28.45 5.30
N PHE A 48 -10.94 27.97 4.73
CA PHE A 48 -12.23 28.65 4.74
C PHE A 48 -13.00 28.32 6.02
N VAL A 49 -13.41 29.34 6.77
CA VAL A 49 -14.24 29.22 7.96
C VAL A 49 -15.64 29.77 7.67
N PRO A 50 -16.71 28.96 7.77
CA PRO A 50 -18.07 29.43 7.50
C PRO A 50 -18.63 30.29 8.63
N GLY A 51 -19.46 31.27 8.26
CA GLY A 51 -20.21 32.15 9.16
C GLY A 51 -19.84 33.63 9.05
N THR A 52 -20.80 34.50 9.34
CA THR A 52 -20.65 35.97 9.29
C THR A 52 -19.63 36.55 10.27
N THR A 53 -19.39 35.85 11.39
CA THR A 53 -18.38 36.22 12.40
C THR A 53 -17.06 35.47 12.21
N ALA A 54 -16.86 34.81 11.07
CA ALA A 54 -15.65 34.04 10.80
C ALA A 54 -14.39 34.91 10.92
N ALA A 55 -14.38 36.11 10.34
CA ALA A 55 -13.25 37.04 10.40
C ALA A 55 -12.79 37.33 11.85
N GLY A 56 -13.72 37.80 12.71
CA GLY A 56 -13.38 38.12 14.10
C GLY A 56 -13.12 36.90 15.00
N ARG A 57 -13.55 35.69 14.60
CA ARG A 57 -13.13 34.45 15.29
C ARG A 57 -11.75 34.00 14.85
N ILE A 58 -11.43 34.11 13.56
CA ILE A 58 -10.11 33.84 13.01
C ILE A 58 -9.09 34.79 13.64
N GLU A 59 -9.37 36.09 13.67
CA GLU A 59 -8.47 37.11 14.23
C GLU A 59 -8.19 36.86 15.72
N ARG A 60 -9.23 36.58 16.53
CA ARG A 60 -9.05 36.23 17.95
C ARG A 60 -8.28 34.93 18.16
N TRP A 61 -8.46 33.96 17.27
CA TRP A 61 -7.70 32.71 17.33
C TRP A 61 -6.23 32.94 16.93
N LEU A 62 -5.96 33.71 15.87
CA LEU A 62 -4.62 34.10 15.46
C LEU A 62 -3.91 34.93 16.53
N ALA A 63 -4.62 35.84 17.21
CA ALA A 63 -4.06 36.62 18.32
C ALA A 63 -3.66 35.71 19.50
N ARG A 64 -4.51 34.74 19.87
CA ARG A 64 -4.18 33.73 20.90
C ARG A 64 -3.02 32.84 20.50
N GLU A 65 -2.93 32.44 19.22
CA GLU A 65 -1.79 31.66 18.74
C GLU A 65 -0.52 32.51 18.60
N ALA A 66 -0.63 33.82 18.33
CA ALA A 66 0.49 34.75 18.31
C ALA A 66 1.05 35.03 19.72
N GLU A 67 0.19 35.11 20.73
CA GLU A 67 0.60 35.17 22.15
C GLU A 67 1.30 33.88 22.60
N ARG A 68 0.92 32.74 22.00
CA ARG A 68 1.59 31.43 22.21
C ARG A 68 2.87 31.29 21.39
N ALA A 69 2.97 31.99 20.27
CA ALA A 69 4.14 31.99 19.43
C ALA A 69 5.23 32.78 20.15
N ASP A 70 6.22 32.07 20.70
CA ASP A 70 7.41 32.71 21.27
C ASP A 70 8.12 33.51 20.18
N ILE A 71 7.95 34.84 20.19
CA ILE A 71 8.52 35.79 19.23
C ILE A 71 10.05 35.66 19.18
N HIS A 72 10.67 35.17 20.26
CA HIS A 72 12.12 34.97 20.38
C HIS A 72 12.52 33.50 20.19
N GLY A 73 11.57 32.62 19.87
CA GLY A 73 11.80 31.17 19.80
C GLY A 73 12.86 30.79 18.75
N ASP A 74 12.92 31.48 17.61
CA ASP A 74 13.96 31.21 16.61
C ASP A 74 15.35 31.71 17.04
N ALA A 75 15.42 32.83 17.78
CA ALA A 75 16.69 33.31 18.34
C ALA A 75 17.21 32.34 19.41
N LYS A 76 16.34 31.95 20.35
CA LYS A 76 16.63 30.92 21.36
C LYS A 76 17.06 29.60 20.73
N GLY A 77 16.39 29.20 19.65
CA GLY A 77 16.72 27.99 18.91
C GLY A 77 18.08 28.04 18.23
N ARG A 78 18.50 29.21 17.72
CA ARG A 78 19.85 29.42 17.19
C ARG A 78 20.89 29.35 18.30
N ASP A 79 20.65 30.02 19.42
CA ASP A 79 21.55 29.96 20.58
C ASP A 79 21.73 28.51 21.08
N ALA A 80 20.64 27.73 21.11
CA ALA A 80 20.69 26.31 21.46
C ALA A 80 21.48 25.47 20.44
N TYR A 81 21.35 25.76 19.14
CA TYR A 81 22.16 25.13 18.10
C TYR A 81 23.65 25.49 18.23
N ASP A 82 23.96 26.75 18.47
CA ASP A 82 25.34 27.22 18.63
C ASP A 82 26.01 26.62 19.88
N PHE A 83 25.22 26.37 20.93
CA PHE A 83 25.69 25.72 22.15
C PHE A 83 25.99 24.22 21.94
N GLU A 84 25.06 23.47 21.35
CA GLU A 84 25.20 22.03 21.14
C GLU A 84 24.76 21.64 19.72
N PRO A 85 25.61 21.80 18.70
CA PRO A 85 25.23 21.58 17.31
C PRO A 85 25.10 20.09 16.98
N ILE A 86 24.01 19.73 16.30
CA ILE A 86 23.87 18.42 15.67
C ILE A 86 24.83 18.34 14.48
N VAL A 87 25.78 17.41 14.52
CA VAL A 87 26.69 17.11 13.41
C VAL A 87 26.26 15.82 12.73
N SER A 88 25.69 15.92 11.54
CA SER A 88 25.23 14.75 10.78
C SER A 88 25.24 15.02 9.27
N PRO A 89 25.56 14.01 8.43
CA PRO A 89 25.57 14.15 6.97
C PRO A 89 24.20 14.47 6.36
N TYR A 90 23.11 14.26 7.10
CA TYR A 90 21.75 14.51 6.62
C TYR A 90 21.19 15.87 7.04
N LEU A 91 21.92 16.66 7.84
CA LEU A 91 21.53 18.00 8.29
C LEU A 91 22.37 19.07 7.60
N GLU A 92 21.71 19.98 6.90
CA GLU A 92 22.30 21.16 6.29
C GLU A 92 21.74 22.41 7.00
N VAL A 93 22.62 23.25 7.54
CA VAL A 93 22.21 24.45 8.28
C VAL A 93 22.38 25.68 7.40
N ARG A 94 21.31 26.46 7.26
CA ARG A 94 21.22 27.72 6.50
C ARG A 94 20.49 28.73 7.39
N ASP A 95 19.64 29.58 6.79
CA ASP A 95 18.71 30.43 7.53
C ASP A 95 17.73 29.60 8.39
N ASP A 96 17.47 28.36 7.96
CA ASP A 96 16.71 27.28 8.59
C ASP A 96 17.49 25.95 8.63
N LEU A 97 16.97 24.97 9.38
CA LEU A 97 17.54 23.62 9.45
C LEU A 97 16.94 22.78 8.32
N ARG A 98 17.76 22.30 7.40
CA ARG A 98 17.33 21.51 6.23
C ARG A 98 17.77 20.06 6.36
N ILE A 99 16.83 19.14 6.22
CA ILE A 99 17.08 17.72 6.43
C ILE A 99 16.93 16.99 5.10
N ARG A 100 18.05 16.40 4.64
CA ARG A 100 18.17 15.62 3.40
C ARG A 100 18.41 14.15 3.75
N THR A 101 17.33 13.39 3.91
CA THR A 101 17.40 11.95 4.20
C THR A 101 16.87 11.10 3.05
N PRO A 102 17.38 9.86 2.86
CA PRO A 102 16.75 8.89 1.98
C PRO A 102 15.30 8.59 2.40
N TYR A 103 14.44 8.30 1.44
CA TYR A 103 13.03 8.01 1.72
C TYR A 103 12.86 6.84 2.69
N SER A 104 12.32 7.15 3.86
CA SER A 104 11.98 6.20 4.90
C SER A 104 10.68 6.63 5.57
N ARG A 105 9.74 5.69 5.69
CA ARG A 105 8.45 5.96 6.34
C ARG A 105 8.65 6.37 7.80
N SER A 106 9.56 5.71 8.51
CA SER A 106 9.88 6.02 9.90
C SER A 106 10.49 7.42 10.06
N VAL A 107 11.37 7.83 9.12
CA VAL A 107 11.94 9.19 9.14
C VAL A 107 10.85 10.24 8.91
N ILE A 108 9.96 10.01 7.93
CA ILE A 108 8.84 10.91 7.66
C ILE A 108 7.89 11.03 8.87
N GLU A 109 7.60 9.92 9.55
CA GLU A 109 6.75 9.92 10.73
C GLU A 109 7.38 10.70 11.89
N LEU A 110 8.70 10.58 12.10
CA LEU A 110 9.44 11.37 13.09
C LEU A 110 9.48 12.85 12.73
N LEU A 111 9.77 13.20 11.47
CA LEU A 111 9.84 14.60 11.02
C LEU A 111 8.48 15.29 11.06
N ARG A 112 7.39 14.57 10.80
CA ARG A 112 6.01 15.08 10.98
C ARG A 112 5.62 15.28 12.45
N GLY A 113 6.37 14.71 13.38
CA GLY A 113 6.18 14.89 14.81
C GLY A 113 6.84 16.16 15.35
N ILE A 114 7.80 16.72 14.61
CA ILE A 114 8.48 17.96 15.00
C ILE A 114 7.58 19.15 14.67
N PRO A 115 7.27 20.03 15.64
CA PRO A 115 6.49 21.24 15.42
C PRO A 115 7.11 22.15 14.34
N TRP A 116 6.28 22.82 13.54
CA TRP A 116 6.69 23.70 12.42
C TRP A 116 7.55 23.08 11.32
N ALA A 117 7.86 21.78 11.41
CA ALA A 117 8.54 21.06 10.34
C ALA A 117 7.60 20.88 9.15
N HIS A 118 8.08 21.21 7.96
CA HIS A 118 7.32 21.03 6.73
C HIS A 118 8.20 20.53 5.60
N TRP A 119 7.56 19.94 4.60
CA TRP A 119 8.21 19.47 3.39
C TRP A 119 8.25 20.60 2.36
N ASP A 120 9.45 20.91 1.86
CA ASP A 120 9.67 21.78 0.72
C ASP A 120 9.76 20.93 -0.56
N GLU A 121 8.76 21.06 -1.43
CA GLU A 121 8.66 20.31 -2.68
C GLU A 121 9.73 20.72 -3.70
N ASP A 122 10.11 22.01 -3.72
CA ASP A 122 11.06 22.56 -4.69
C ASP A 122 12.48 22.08 -4.36
N GLY A 123 12.85 22.14 -3.08
CA GLY A 123 14.14 21.66 -2.58
C GLY A 123 14.20 20.14 -2.39
N ARG A 124 13.04 19.46 -2.32
CA ARG A 124 12.89 18.08 -1.83
C ARG A 124 13.59 17.88 -0.49
N VAL A 125 13.39 18.82 0.42
CA VAL A 125 13.99 18.82 1.75
C VAL A 125 12.93 19.05 2.82
N TRP A 126 13.15 18.50 4.00
CA TRP A 126 12.40 18.93 5.17
C TRP A 126 13.03 20.21 5.72
N ARG A 127 12.20 21.24 5.93
CA ARG A 127 12.59 22.49 6.57
C ARG A 127 12.07 22.51 7.99
N VAL A 128 12.97 22.81 8.92
CA VAL A 128 12.68 22.90 10.35
C VAL A 128 13.19 24.26 10.83
N PRO A 129 12.32 25.12 11.38
CA PRO A 129 12.76 26.38 11.97
C PRO A 129 13.61 26.16 13.22
N PHE A 130 14.46 27.12 13.56
CA PHE A 130 15.35 27.01 14.72
C PHE A 130 14.59 26.90 16.04
N ARG A 131 13.40 27.50 16.16
CA ARG A 131 12.55 27.34 17.35
C ARG A 131 12.18 25.89 17.69
N SER A 132 12.32 24.98 16.73
CA SER A 132 12.04 23.55 16.87
C SER A 132 13.30 22.74 17.09
N TYR A 133 14.45 23.39 17.30
CA TYR A 133 15.74 22.76 17.39
C TYR A 133 15.84 21.75 18.53
N GLU A 134 15.41 22.11 19.74
CA GLU A 134 15.44 21.19 20.89
C GLU A 134 14.62 19.92 20.63
N GLU A 135 13.48 20.04 19.95
CA GLU A 135 12.66 18.89 19.58
C GLU A 135 13.32 18.06 18.47
N LEU A 136 13.90 18.72 17.46
CA LEU A 136 14.69 18.07 16.43
C LEU A 136 15.86 17.29 17.05
N GLN A 137 16.57 17.88 18.00
CA GLN A 137 17.70 17.28 18.72
C GLN A 137 17.27 16.02 19.47
N ARG A 138 16.11 16.03 20.16
CA ARG A 138 15.55 14.86 20.84
C ARG A 138 15.23 13.70 19.87
N HIS A 139 14.70 14.00 18.69
CA HIS A 139 14.36 12.96 17.70
C HIS A 139 15.54 12.56 16.80
N TRP A 140 16.61 13.36 16.77
CA TRP A 140 17.73 13.22 15.82
C TRP A 140 18.35 11.82 15.81
N PRO A 141 18.68 11.19 16.96
CA PRO A 141 19.31 9.86 16.95
C PRO A 141 18.44 8.81 16.25
N ARG A 142 17.11 8.89 16.41
CA ARG A 142 16.16 7.98 15.76
C ARG A 142 16.03 8.27 14.27
N ILE A 143 16.04 9.55 13.90
CA ILE A 143 15.99 10.00 12.50
C ILE A 143 17.24 9.50 11.76
N GLU A 144 18.43 9.72 12.33
CA GLU A 144 19.71 9.33 11.75
C GLU A 144 19.83 7.80 11.63
N GLU A 145 19.46 7.06 12.68
CA GLU A 145 19.47 5.60 12.63
C GLU A 145 18.50 5.04 11.57
N ALA A 146 17.30 5.63 11.46
CA ALA A 146 16.31 5.25 10.45
C ALA A 146 16.73 5.64 9.02
N ALA A 147 17.45 6.76 8.86
CA ALA A 147 18.04 7.21 7.61
C ALA A 147 19.16 6.25 7.17
N ARG A 148 20.11 5.95 8.07
CA ARG A 148 21.21 4.99 7.84
C ARG A 148 20.70 3.61 7.46
N ARG A 149 19.73 3.07 8.20
CA ARG A 149 19.09 1.77 7.85
C ARG A 149 18.41 1.80 6.48
N SER A 150 17.98 2.97 6.03
CA SER A 150 17.26 3.14 4.77
C SER A 150 18.18 3.45 3.59
N GLU A 151 19.48 3.57 3.82
CA GLU A 151 20.44 3.75 2.74
C GLU A 151 20.32 2.61 1.73
N PRO A 152 20.30 2.92 0.42
CA PRO A 152 20.20 1.92 -0.64
C PRO A 152 21.23 0.79 -0.50
N GLU A 153 22.42 1.11 0.02
CA GLU A 153 23.49 0.13 0.25
C GLU A 153 23.18 -0.83 1.40
N GLU A 154 22.66 -0.35 2.53
CA GLU A 154 22.23 -1.19 3.65
C GLU A 154 21.00 -2.03 3.30
N ARG A 155 20.10 -1.50 2.45
CA ARG A 155 18.99 -2.28 1.89
C ARG A 155 19.48 -3.37 0.95
N LYS A 156 20.52 -3.09 0.15
CA LYS A 156 21.14 -4.07 -0.75
C LYS A 156 21.89 -5.13 0.04
N ARG A 157 22.71 -4.76 1.04
CA ARG A 157 23.42 -5.68 1.93
C ARG A 157 22.47 -6.62 2.67
N ARG A 158 21.34 -6.13 3.18
CA ARG A 158 20.31 -6.99 3.78
C ARG A 158 19.66 -7.94 2.78
N ARG A 159 19.32 -7.46 1.58
CA ARG A 159 18.79 -8.33 0.52
C ARG A 159 19.81 -9.39 0.10
N ASP A 160 21.09 -9.03 0.03
CA ASP A 160 22.17 -9.95 -0.33
C ASP A 160 22.44 -10.96 0.80
N ALA A 161 22.33 -10.56 2.07
CA ALA A 161 22.42 -11.47 3.22
C ALA A 161 21.21 -12.40 3.36
N GLU A 162 20.01 -11.93 3.00
CA GLU A 162 18.79 -12.74 2.95
C GLU A 162 18.76 -13.70 1.75
N LYS A 163 19.53 -13.38 0.69
CA LYS A 163 19.59 -14.13 -0.58
C LYS A 163 20.03 -15.58 -0.44
N ASP A 164 20.94 -15.83 0.50
CA ASP A 164 21.47 -17.17 0.77
C ASP A 164 20.71 -17.91 1.87
N SER A 165 19.66 -17.28 2.42
CA SER A 165 18.82 -17.91 3.42
C SER A 165 18.19 -19.20 2.88
N GLU A 166 18.05 -20.18 3.75
CA GLU A 166 17.34 -21.42 3.44
C GLU A 166 15.87 -21.15 3.05
N ALA A 167 15.26 -20.13 3.65
CA ALA A 167 13.91 -19.68 3.33
C ALA A 167 13.78 -19.20 1.87
N GLU A 168 14.74 -18.42 1.36
CA GLU A 168 14.74 -17.98 -0.04
C GLU A 168 14.98 -19.16 -0.98
N ARG A 169 15.92 -20.06 -0.66
CA ARG A 169 16.13 -21.29 -1.44
C ARG A 169 14.87 -22.13 -1.52
N ALA A 170 14.16 -22.32 -0.41
CA ALA A 170 12.89 -23.03 -0.37
C ALA A 170 11.77 -22.30 -1.14
N ALA A 171 11.69 -20.97 -1.06
CA ALA A 171 10.73 -20.17 -1.81
C ALA A 171 10.99 -20.26 -3.32
N ARG A 172 12.25 -20.22 -3.74
CA ARG A 172 12.67 -20.36 -5.14
C ARG A 172 12.35 -21.75 -5.67
N ALA A 173 12.60 -22.80 -4.89
CA ALA A 173 12.25 -24.18 -5.22
C ALA A 173 10.73 -24.34 -5.40
N ARG A 174 9.91 -23.82 -4.46
CA ARG A 174 8.44 -23.81 -4.60
C ARG A 174 7.96 -23.03 -5.81
N ALA A 175 8.58 -21.89 -6.12
CA ALA A 175 8.24 -21.10 -7.30
C ALA A 175 8.62 -21.83 -8.60
N ALA A 176 9.75 -22.53 -8.63
CA ALA A 176 10.15 -23.37 -9.75
C ALA A 176 9.17 -24.53 -9.95
N GLU A 177 8.76 -25.20 -8.87
CA GLU A 177 7.77 -26.28 -8.93
C GLU A 177 6.43 -25.80 -9.47
N ARG A 178 5.91 -24.67 -8.97
CA ARG A 178 4.67 -24.07 -9.47
C ARG A 178 4.72 -23.75 -10.97
N ARG A 179 5.88 -23.37 -11.52
CA ARG A 179 6.05 -23.09 -12.96
C ARG A 179 5.94 -24.34 -13.83
N ARG A 180 6.19 -25.54 -13.29
CA ARG A 180 5.99 -26.81 -14.00
C ARG A 180 4.52 -27.09 -14.31
N ARG A 181 3.59 -26.43 -13.61
CA ARG A 181 2.13 -26.55 -13.79
C ARG A 181 1.64 -28.00 -13.78
N ARG A 182 2.24 -28.79 -12.91
CA ARG A 182 1.80 -30.14 -12.57
C ARG A 182 1.13 -30.15 -11.20
N TYR A 183 0.26 -31.10 -10.98
CA TYR A 183 -0.41 -31.35 -9.70
C TYR A 183 -0.58 -32.85 -9.53
N PRO A 184 -0.35 -33.41 -8.34
CA PRO A 184 -0.51 -34.83 -8.12
C PRO A 184 -2.00 -35.16 -8.01
N LEU A 185 -2.41 -36.21 -8.70
CA LEU A 185 -3.80 -36.67 -8.75
C LEU A 185 -3.84 -38.15 -8.41
N PRO A 186 -4.77 -38.62 -7.56
CA PRO A 186 -4.94 -40.05 -7.33
C PRO A 186 -5.19 -40.78 -8.64
N ALA A 187 -4.49 -41.89 -8.86
CA ALA A 187 -4.62 -42.68 -10.09
C ALA A 187 -6.05 -43.21 -10.30
N ASP A 188 -6.74 -43.55 -9.21
CA ASP A 188 -8.06 -44.17 -9.22
C ASP A 188 -9.24 -43.18 -9.33
N ASP A 189 -9.03 -41.89 -9.00
CA ASP A 189 -10.10 -40.87 -9.03
C ASP A 189 -9.63 -39.54 -9.66
N PRO A 190 -9.42 -39.51 -10.99
CA PRO A 190 -8.98 -38.31 -11.69
C PRO A 190 -10.09 -37.26 -11.87
N PRO A 191 -9.75 -35.97 -11.88
CA PRO A 191 -10.68 -34.86 -12.11
C PRO A 191 -11.18 -34.83 -13.55
N PRO A 192 -12.37 -34.23 -13.78
CA PRO A 192 -12.86 -33.99 -15.13
C PRO A 192 -11.94 -33.02 -15.89
N LEU A 193 -11.43 -33.47 -17.03
CA LEU A 193 -10.60 -32.65 -17.92
C LEU A 193 -11.40 -31.51 -18.56
N GLY A 194 -10.74 -30.37 -18.77
CA GLY A 194 -11.34 -29.19 -19.39
C GLY A 194 -12.36 -28.45 -18.52
N ARG A 195 -12.60 -28.89 -17.28
CA ARG A 195 -13.53 -28.24 -16.35
C ARG A 195 -12.78 -27.60 -15.17
N PRO A 196 -13.20 -26.41 -14.72
CA PRO A 196 -12.66 -25.83 -13.50
C PRO A 196 -12.97 -26.68 -12.27
N VAL A 197 -11.92 -27.07 -11.57
CA VAL A 197 -11.97 -27.75 -10.28
C VAL A 197 -11.24 -26.93 -9.22
N ALA A 198 -11.61 -27.11 -7.96
CA ALA A 198 -10.91 -26.53 -6.82
C ALA A 198 -9.85 -27.52 -6.32
N THR A 199 -8.74 -26.98 -5.83
CA THR A 199 -7.58 -27.70 -5.30
C THR A 199 -7.10 -27.01 -4.04
N VAL A 200 -6.46 -27.77 -3.14
CA VAL A 200 -5.95 -27.26 -1.86
C VAL A 200 -4.94 -26.13 -2.09
N GLN A 201 -4.02 -26.29 -3.03
CA GLN A 201 -2.87 -25.40 -3.18
C GLN A 201 -3.09 -24.26 -4.20
N TYR A 202 -3.94 -24.48 -5.21
CA TYR A 202 -4.05 -23.57 -6.35
C TYR A 202 -5.44 -22.98 -6.55
N GLU A 203 -6.32 -23.12 -5.55
CA GLU A 203 -7.73 -22.68 -5.63
C GLU A 203 -8.38 -23.30 -6.88
N SER A 204 -8.80 -22.50 -7.86
CA SER A 204 -9.42 -22.98 -9.10
C SER A 204 -8.42 -23.21 -10.24
N VAL A 205 -8.38 -24.43 -10.77
CA VAL A 205 -7.54 -24.84 -11.91
C VAL A 205 -8.36 -25.61 -12.94
N VAL A 206 -7.88 -25.68 -14.19
CA VAL A 206 -8.40 -26.58 -15.22
C VAL A 206 -7.32 -27.58 -15.56
N PHE A 207 -7.62 -28.86 -15.37
CA PHE A 207 -6.75 -29.94 -15.83
C PHE A 207 -6.90 -30.11 -17.34
N VAL A 208 -5.76 -30.13 -18.03
CA VAL A 208 -5.69 -30.21 -19.49
C VAL A 208 -5.34 -31.62 -19.93
N ASP A 209 -4.52 -32.31 -19.12
CA ASP A 209 -3.99 -33.62 -19.46
C ASP A 209 -3.54 -34.39 -18.20
N LEU A 210 -3.53 -35.72 -18.29
CA LEU A 210 -2.99 -36.65 -17.30
C LEU A 210 -1.81 -37.38 -17.94
N SER A 211 -0.61 -37.12 -17.47
CA SER A 211 0.62 -37.64 -18.09
C SER A 211 0.79 -39.16 -17.96
N GLY A 212 0.11 -39.79 -17.00
CA GLY A 212 0.31 -41.20 -16.63
C GLY A 212 1.64 -41.48 -15.91
N GLU A 213 2.49 -40.47 -15.72
CA GLU A 213 3.73 -40.57 -14.95
C GLU A 213 3.41 -40.59 -13.45
N VAL A 214 3.85 -41.64 -12.76
CA VAL A 214 3.69 -41.78 -11.31
C VAL A 214 4.55 -40.74 -10.59
N ALA A 215 3.93 -40.00 -9.67
CA ALA A 215 4.56 -38.98 -8.87
C ALA A 215 5.41 -39.62 -7.76
N GLU A 216 6.70 -39.32 -7.77
CA GLU A 216 7.63 -39.81 -6.74
C GLU A 216 7.25 -39.31 -5.33
N PRO A 217 7.44 -40.11 -4.27
CA PRO A 217 7.09 -39.72 -2.90
C PRO A 217 7.81 -38.47 -2.37
N ALA A 218 9.08 -38.26 -2.77
CA ALA A 218 9.89 -37.13 -2.30
C ALA A 218 9.33 -35.74 -2.71
N PRO A 219 9.04 -35.46 -4.00
CA PRO A 219 8.41 -34.19 -4.40
C PRO A 219 6.98 -34.04 -3.86
N LEU A 220 6.23 -35.14 -3.65
CA LEU A 220 4.92 -35.08 -3.01
C LEU A 220 5.03 -34.53 -1.58
N ALA A 221 5.88 -35.13 -0.75
CA ALA A 221 6.07 -34.68 0.65
C ALA A 221 6.60 -33.24 0.73
N GLN A 222 7.45 -32.82 -0.21
CA GLN A 222 8.07 -31.50 -0.19
C GLN A 222 7.14 -30.37 -0.66
N TYR A 223 6.34 -30.59 -1.70
CA TYR A 223 5.59 -29.52 -2.38
C TYR A 223 4.07 -29.67 -2.29
N TYR A 224 3.58 -30.87 -2.00
CA TYR A 224 2.16 -31.23 -2.01
C TYR A 224 1.80 -32.01 -0.73
N PRO A 225 1.90 -31.40 0.47
CA PRO A 225 1.67 -32.08 1.74
C PRO A 225 0.23 -32.60 1.93
N GLN A 226 -0.71 -32.16 1.08
CA GLN A 226 -2.09 -32.67 1.05
C GLN A 226 -2.25 -34.00 0.32
N ALA A 227 -1.25 -34.44 -0.46
CA ALA A 227 -1.35 -35.68 -1.24
C ALA A 227 -1.27 -36.88 -0.31
N ASP A 228 -2.13 -37.88 -0.53
CA ASP A 228 -2.11 -39.11 0.24
C ASP A 228 -0.89 -39.96 -0.14
N HIS A 229 0.10 -40.03 0.76
CA HIS A 229 1.33 -40.78 0.50
C HIS A 229 1.14 -42.30 0.47
N THR A 230 -0.05 -42.81 0.81
CA THR A 230 -0.37 -44.25 0.76
C THR A 230 -0.95 -44.69 -0.59
N ALA A 231 -1.40 -43.75 -1.42
CA ALA A 231 -1.99 -44.00 -2.71
C ALA A 231 -1.07 -43.59 -3.87
N ASP A 232 -1.15 -44.30 -4.99
CA ASP A 232 -0.42 -43.93 -6.19
C ASP A 232 -0.99 -42.65 -6.80
N HIS A 233 -0.11 -41.67 -7.02
CA HIS A 233 -0.44 -40.39 -7.63
C HIS A 233 0.16 -40.31 -9.02
N VAL A 234 -0.59 -39.76 -9.98
CA VAL A 234 -0.09 -39.42 -11.32
C VAL A 234 -0.03 -37.91 -11.51
N TRP A 235 0.89 -37.44 -12.34
CA TRP A 235 0.97 -36.00 -12.64
C TRP A 235 -0.11 -35.55 -13.61
N GLY A 236 -0.95 -34.62 -13.18
CA GLY A 236 -1.88 -33.87 -14.02
C GLY A 236 -1.33 -32.50 -14.40
N ARG A 237 -1.39 -32.16 -15.69
CA ARG A 237 -1.03 -30.82 -16.18
C ARG A 237 -2.23 -29.89 -16.07
N TRP A 238 -2.02 -28.70 -15.53
CA TRP A 238 -3.10 -27.73 -15.32
C TRP A 238 -2.80 -26.34 -15.89
N ARG A 239 -3.85 -25.54 -16.05
CA ARG A 239 -3.78 -24.12 -16.39
C ARG A 239 -4.78 -23.31 -15.56
N PRO A 240 -4.55 -22.00 -15.39
CA PRO A 240 -5.58 -21.14 -14.81
C PRO A 240 -6.86 -21.17 -15.67
N PRO A 241 -8.04 -21.18 -15.04
CA PRO A 241 -9.31 -21.13 -15.75
C PRO A 241 -9.53 -19.74 -16.37
N THR A 242 -10.20 -19.71 -17.50
CA THR A 242 -10.69 -18.47 -18.11
C THR A 242 -11.96 -17.98 -17.40
N LEU A 243 -12.30 -16.70 -17.59
CA LEU A 243 -13.54 -16.16 -17.02
C LEU A 243 -14.79 -16.90 -17.56
N ALA A 244 -14.79 -17.28 -18.84
CA ALA A 244 -15.91 -17.98 -19.46
C ALA A 244 -16.12 -19.36 -18.83
N GLU A 245 -15.05 -20.13 -18.65
CA GLU A 245 -15.09 -21.44 -17.98
C GLU A 245 -15.61 -21.32 -16.54
N LEU A 246 -15.13 -20.32 -15.78
CA LEU A 246 -15.59 -20.09 -14.40
C LEU A 246 -17.07 -19.71 -14.33
N VAL A 247 -17.60 -19.01 -15.34
CA VAL A 247 -19.02 -18.65 -15.40
C VAL A 247 -19.88 -19.86 -15.78
N ALA A 248 -19.41 -20.67 -16.73
CA ALA A 248 -20.09 -21.91 -17.14
C ALA A 248 -20.06 -23.02 -16.09
N THR A 249 -19.16 -22.93 -15.10
CA THR A 249 -19.05 -23.94 -14.04
C THR A 249 -20.18 -23.83 -13.02
N TRP A 250 -20.89 -24.93 -12.81
CA TRP A 250 -21.90 -25.07 -11.78
C TRP A 250 -21.25 -25.22 -10.40
N PRO A 251 -21.74 -24.53 -9.36
CA PRO A 251 -21.22 -24.66 -8.01
C PRO A 251 -21.58 -26.03 -7.41
N ALA A 252 -20.71 -26.54 -6.53
CA ALA A 252 -21.04 -27.67 -5.68
C ALA A 252 -22.22 -27.32 -4.75
N ARG A 253 -23.13 -28.29 -4.55
CA ARG A 253 -24.31 -28.13 -3.68
C ARG A 253 -23.98 -28.23 -2.19
N ARG A 254 -22.86 -28.86 -1.86
CA ARG A 254 -22.36 -29.08 -0.49
C ARG A 254 -20.91 -28.64 -0.42
N GLU A 255 -20.47 -28.27 0.77
CA GLU A 255 -19.04 -28.00 1.01
C GLU A 255 -18.21 -29.29 0.87
N PRO A 256 -16.93 -29.19 0.45
CA PRO A 256 -16.05 -30.33 0.38
C PRO A 256 -15.88 -30.98 1.77
N GLY A 257 -16.11 -32.29 1.84
CA GLY A 257 -15.82 -33.09 3.03
C GLY A 257 -14.34 -33.49 3.12
N PRO A 258 -13.90 -34.12 4.22
CA PRO A 258 -12.52 -34.55 4.42
C PRO A 258 -11.95 -35.42 3.29
N GLU A 259 -12.77 -36.30 2.74
CA GLU A 259 -12.41 -37.18 1.61
C GLU A 259 -12.10 -36.39 0.32
N ALA A 260 -12.79 -35.27 0.09
CA ALA A 260 -12.52 -34.42 -1.05
C ALA A 260 -11.20 -33.65 -0.89
N PHE A 261 -10.83 -33.34 0.36
CA PHE A 261 -9.54 -32.73 0.68
C PHE A 261 -8.39 -33.74 0.58
N SER A 262 -8.58 -35.00 1.01
CA SER A 262 -7.57 -36.06 0.87
C SER A 262 -7.35 -36.45 -0.60
N ARG A 263 -8.41 -36.47 -1.41
CA ARG A 263 -8.31 -36.60 -2.88
C ARG A 263 -7.55 -35.44 -3.54
N GLY A 264 -7.48 -34.29 -2.87
CA GLY A 264 -6.73 -33.13 -3.33
C GLY A 264 -7.46 -32.27 -4.39
N TRP A 265 -8.66 -32.65 -4.83
CA TRP A 265 -9.48 -31.86 -5.74
C TRP A 265 -11.00 -32.05 -5.51
N TRP A 266 -11.78 -30.99 -5.76
CA TRP A 266 -13.24 -31.01 -5.63
C TRP A 266 -13.94 -30.06 -6.61
N GLN A 267 -15.25 -30.20 -6.74
CA GLN A 267 -16.06 -29.23 -7.47
C GLN A 267 -16.12 -27.92 -6.67
N PRO A 268 -15.81 -26.75 -7.28
CA PRO A 268 -15.78 -25.49 -6.56
C PRO A 268 -17.14 -25.11 -5.95
N THR A 269 -17.11 -24.58 -4.73
CA THR A 269 -18.26 -23.96 -4.08
C THR A 269 -18.59 -22.58 -4.70
N LEU A 270 -19.77 -22.05 -4.41
CA LEU A 270 -20.17 -20.74 -4.93
C LEU A 270 -19.27 -19.60 -4.41
N SER A 271 -18.78 -19.69 -3.17
CA SER A 271 -17.86 -18.70 -2.58
C SER A 271 -16.51 -18.72 -3.28
N GLU A 272 -15.93 -19.90 -3.52
CA GLU A 272 -14.69 -20.08 -4.28
C GLU A 272 -14.82 -19.54 -5.71
N LEU A 273 -15.93 -19.87 -6.41
CA LEU A 273 -16.18 -19.37 -7.76
C LEU A 273 -16.32 -17.84 -7.80
N ARG A 274 -16.94 -17.21 -6.81
CA ARG A 274 -17.03 -15.74 -6.73
C ARG A 274 -15.66 -15.09 -6.64
N ILE A 275 -14.75 -15.64 -5.84
CA ILE A 275 -13.38 -15.16 -5.69
C ILE A 275 -12.61 -15.35 -7.00
N ALA A 276 -12.66 -16.55 -7.58
CA ALA A 276 -11.99 -16.88 -8.84
C ALA A 276 -12.47 -15.98 -9.99
N ARG A 277 -13.80 -15.78 -10.14
CA ARG A 277 -14.39 -14.89 -11.16
C ARG A 277 -13.93 -13.44 -10.99
N ARG A 278 -13.83 -12.95 -9.75
CA ARG A 278 -13.33 -11.59 -9.46
C ARG A 278 -11.86 -11.45 -9.87
N LYS A 279 -11.00 -12.41 -9.52
CA LYS A 279 -9.58 -12.43 -9.90
C LYS A 279 -9.44 -12.49 -11.43
N ALA A 280 -10.18 -13.37 -12.10
CA ALA A 280 -10.17 -13.50 -13.56
C ALA A 280 -10.60 -12.21 -14.28
N ARG A 281 -11.66 -11.53 -13.80
CA ARG A 281 -12.10 -10.22 -14.33
C ARG A 281 -11.02 -9.15 -14.19
N SER A 282 -10.37 -9.07 -13.03
CA SER A 282 -9.28 -8.12 -12.79
C SER A 282 -8.09 -8.37 -13.73
N MET A 283 -7.71 -9.63 -13.92
CA MET A 283 -6.64 -10.02 -14.83
C MET A 283 -6.98 -9.70 -16.30
N ALA A 284 -8.21 -9.99 -16.75
CA ALA A 284 -8.67 -9.65 -18.09
C ALA A 284 -8.61 -8.13 -18.36
N ARG A 285 -9.06 -7.30 -17.39
CA ARG A 285 -8.97 -5.83 -17.49
C ARG A 285 -7.52 -5.34 -17.58
N ARG A 286 -6.61 -5.90 -16.77
CA ARG A 286 -5.17 -5.56 -16.83
C ARG A 286 -4.54 -5.93 -18.16
N GLN A 287 -4.93 -7.06 -18.75
CA GLN A 287 -4.45 -7.47 -20.07
C GLN A 287 -4.99 -6.56 -21.18
N GLN A 288 -6.25 -6.13 -21.10
CA GLN A 288 -6.84 -5.15 -22.01
C GLN A 288 -6.16 -3.78 -21.91
N ALA A 289 -5.91 -3.29 -20.69
CA ALA A 289 -5.20 -2.02 -20.48
C ALA A 289 -3.72 -2.06 -20.92
N ARG A 290 -3.12 -3.25 -20.97
CA ARG A 290 -1.74 -3.47 -21.47
C ARG A 290 -1.66 -3.61 -22.98
N LYS A 291 -2.77 -3.82 -23.70
CA LYS A 291 -2.77 -3.73 -25.15
C LYS A 291 -2.74 -2.25 -25.52
N PRO A 292 -1.67 -1.72 -26.12
CA PRO A 292 -1.65 -0.34 -26.55
C PRO A 292 -2.74 -0.12 -27.61
N VAL A 293 -3.47 0.99 -27.48
CA VAL A 293 -4.38 1.51 -28.51
C VAL A 293 -3.49 2.00 -29.66
N GLY A 294 -3.12 1.11 -30.59
CA GLY A 294 -2.23 1.49 -31.69
C GLY A 294 -1.71 0.38 -32.60
N ALA A 295 -2.19 -0.86 -32.52
CA ALA A 295 -1.73 -1.95 -33.40
C ALA A 295 -2.63 -2.23 -34.62
N ASP A 296 -3.76 -1.52 -34.79
CA ASP A 296 -4.71 -1.76 -35.89
C ASP A 296 -4.69 -0.67 -36.99
N ALA A 297 -3.79 0.31 -36.94
CA ALA A 297 -3.73 1.41 -37.93
C ALA A 297 -2.75 1.18 -39.10
N GLN A 298 -2.16 -0.01 -39.25
CA GLN A 298 -1.25 -0.34 -40.35
C GLN A 298 -1.69 -1.58 -41.13
N ARG A 299 -2.97 -1.64 -41.54
CA ARG A 299 -3.43 -2.52 -42.61
C ARG A 299 -4.56 -1.84 -43.38
N THR A 300 -4.26 -0.76 -44.08
CA THR A 300 -5.08 -0.23 -45.19
C THR A 300 -4.31 0.87 -45.92
N ARG A 301 -3.28 0.49 -46.70
CA ARG A 301 -2.86 1.25 -47.90
C ARG A 301 -1.87 0.46 -48.76
N VAL A 302 -2.42 -0.51 -49.49
CA VAL A 302 -2.03 -1.00 -50.82
C VAL A 302 -3.37 -1.61 -51.29
N GLU A 303 -4.07 -1.15 -52.30
CA GLU A 303 -3.69 -0.73 -53.66
C GLU A 303 -4.44 0.53 -54.10
#